data_AF-A0A919MRL2-F1
#
_entry.id   AF-A0A919MRL2-F1
#
_cell.length_a   1.000
_cell.length_b   1.000
_cell.length_c   1.000
_cell.angle_alpha   90.00
_cell.angle_beta   90.00
_cell.angle_gamma   90.00
#
_symmetry.space_group_name_H-M   'P 1'
#
loop_
_entity.id
_entity.type
_entity.pdbx_description
1 polymer ?
#
loop_
_entity_poly.entity_id
_entity_poly.type
_entity_poly.pdbx_seq_one_letter_code
_entity_poly.pdbx_strand_id
1 'polypeptide(L)'
;MSDFDHYLHRIITAAAGEATADGSGTVEAHHLLLAIARDGTSPALAAAGLDHAAVRRALDRELTHSLAAAGVHLDGALPTPAAPEGNPKLGATARAAIDRGLQAVPRKRDCRPPHVLLGVVLTPVGTVPRALELAGVDRDGLADGVRQEVTDAG
;
A
#
# COMPACT_ATOMS: atom_id res chain seq x y z
N MET A 1 -23.08 -3.50 -8.04
CA MET A 1 -21.68 -3.72 -7.64
C MET A 1 -21.69 -4.30 -6.24
N SER A 2 -20.79 -5.22 -5.91
CA SER A 2 -20.70 -5.75 -4.54
C SER A 2 -20.10 -4.71 -3.59
N ASP A 3 -20.28 -4.87 -2.28
CA ASP A 3 -19.64 -4.01 -1.26
C ASP A 3 -18.12 -4.01 -1.43
N PHE A 4 -17.55 -5.16 -1.81
CA PHE A 4 -16.14 -5.28 -2.16
C PHE A 4 -15.76 -4.43 -3.39
N ASP A 5 -16.56 -4.43 -4.45
CA ASP A 5 -16.29 -3.60 -5.63
C ASP A 5 -16.34 -2.09 -5.28
N HIS A 6 -17.26 -1.68 -4.42
CA HIS A 6 -17.34 -0.31 -3.91
C HIS A 6 -16.11 0.06 -3.07
N TYR A 7 -15.69 -0.83 -2.16
CA TYR A 7 -14.47 -0.66 -1.39
C TYR A 7 -13.24 -0.54 -2.31
N LEU A 8 -13.06 -1.46 -3.25
CA LEU A 8 -11.91 -1.48 -4.14
C LEU A 8 -11.85 -0.20 -4.99
N HIS A 9 -12.98 0.24 -5.54
CA HIS A 9 -13.05 1.49 -6.29
C HIS A 9 -12.65 2.70 -5.44
N ARG A 10 -13.14 2.77 -4.20
CA ARG A 10 -12.80 3.85 -3.25
C ARG A 10 -11.31 3.86 -2.92
N ILE A 11 -10.70 2.70 -2.64
CA ILE A 11 -9.27 2.60 -2.35
C ILE A 11 -8.42 2.96 -3.57
N ILE A 12 -8.77 2.50 -4.77
CA ILE A 12 -8.05 2.88 -5.99
C ILE A 12 -8.12 4.39 -6.24
N THR A 13 -9.27 5.00 -5.98
CA THR A 13 -9.47 6.46 -6.13
C THR A 13 -8.63 7.24 -5.10
N ALA A 14 -8.63 6.81 -3.84
CA ALA A 14 -7.79 7.41 -2.80
C ALA A 14 -6.29 7.24 -3.12
N ALA A 15 -5.89 6.07 -3.63
CA ALA A 15 -4.52 5.79 -4.04
C ALA A 15 -4.09 6.62 -5.26
N ALA A 16 -5.00 6.98 -6.16
CA ALA A 16 -4.73 7.95 -7.23
C ALA A 16 -4.45 9.36 -6.69
N GLY A 17 -5.10 9.74 -5.58
CA GLY A 17 -4.78 10.96 -4.84
C GLY A 17 -3.38 10.94 -4.25
N GLU A 18 -2.99 9.83 -3.61
CA GLU A 18 -1.63 9.64 -3.10
C GLU A 18 -0.58 9.65 -4.24
N ALA A 19 -0.87 8.99 -5.37
CA ALA A 19 0.00 8.99 -6.54
C ALA A 19 0.20 10.40 -7.11
N THR A 20 -0.88 11.20 -7.19
CA THR A 20 -0.81 12.60 -7.62
C THR A 20 0.05 13.44 -6.68
N ALA A 21 -0.12 13.25 -5.36
CA ALA A 21 0.68 13.95 -4.35
C ALA A 21 2.17 13.61 -4.44
N ASP A 22 2.50 12.39 -4.86
CA ASP A 22 3.87 11.91 -5.07
C ASP A 22 4.41 12.28 -6.48
N GLY A 23 3.61 12.98 -7.30
CA GLY A 23 3.97 13.35 -8.67
C GLY A 23 3.99 12.16 -9.66
N SER A 24 3.40 11.03 -9.28
CA SER A 24 3.41 9.80 -10.06
C SER A 24 2.26 9.72 -11.05
N GLY A 25 2.58 9.46 -12.33
CA GLY A 25 1.59 9.12 -13.36
C GLY A 25 0.96 7.74 -13.21
N THR A 26 1.42 6.92 -12.25
CA THR A 26 0.85 5.60 -11.96
C THR A 26 0.55 5.38 -10.47
N VAL A 27 -0.53 4.65 -10.22
CA VAL A 27 -0.85 4.11 -8.90
C VAL A 27 -0.07 2.81 -8.71
N GLU A 28 0.88 2.78 -7.77
CA GLU A 28 1.68 1.61 -7.42
C GLU A 28 1.26 1.05 -6.06
N ALA A 29 1.80 -0.10 -5.66
CA ALA A 29 1.39 -0.81 -4.45
C ALA A 29 1.51 0.02 -3.15
N HIS A 30 2.49 0.93 -3.07
CA HIS A 30 2.65 1.80 -1.90
C HIS A 30 1.56 2.89 -1.83
N HIS A 31 1.04 3.37 -2.96
CA HIS A 31 -0.12 4.26 -2.99
C HIS A 31 -1.38 3.54 -2.47
N LEU A 32 -1.55 2.25 -2.79
CA LEU A 32 -2.62 1.43 -2.21
C LEU A 32 -2.44 1.28 -0.70
N LEU A 33 -1.22 1.02 -0.22
CA LEU A 33 -0.94 0.92 1.22
C LEU A 33 -1.30 2.22 1.96
N LEU A 34 -0.89 3.37 1.43
CA LEU A 34 -1.25 4.68 1.99
C LEU A 34 -2.76 4.88 2.03
N ALA A 35 -3.46 4.58 0.93
CA ALA A 35 -4.92 4.71 0.87
C ALA A 35 -5.64 3.83 1.90
N ILE A 36 -5.19 2.58 2.10
CA ILE A 36 -5.75 1.65 3.09
C ILE A 36 -5.42 2.12 4.51
N ALA A 37 -4.19 2.57 4.77
CA ALA A 37 -3.79 3.08 6.07
C ALA A 37 -4.56 4.37 6.45
N ARG A 38 -4.90 5.21 5.46
CA ARG A 38 -5.75 6.38 5.64
C ARG A 38 -7.20 6.02 5.94
N ASP A 39 -7.70 4.94 5.34
CA ASP A 39 -9.05 4.44 5.63
C ASP A 39 -9.21 4.05 7.10
N GLY A 40 -8.13 3.56 7.73
CA GLY A 40 -8.08 3.29 9.17
C GLY A 40 -8.95 2.11 9.62
N THR A 41 -9.42 1.29 8.69
CA THR A 41 -10.36 0.19 8.95
C THR A 41 -9.69 -1.16 9.20
N SER A 42 -8.36 -1.27 9.08
CA SER A 42 -7.61 -2.52 9.34
C SER A 42 -7.04 -2.54 10.77
N PRO A 43 -7.57 -3.40 11.67
CA PRO A 43 -6.97 -3.66 12.97
C PRO A 43 -5.51 -4.11 12.92
N ALA A 44 -5.10 -4.89 11.92
CA ALA A 44 -3.73 -5.38 11.77
C ALA A 44 -2.74 -4.25 11.49
N LEU A 45 -3.11 -3.28 10.62
CA LEU A 45 -2.30 -2.07 10.45
C LEU A 45 -2.22 -1.25 11.74
N ALA A 46 -3.35 -1.08 12.44
CA ALA A 46 -3.36 -0.34 13.71
C ALA A 46 -2.48 -1.02 14.78
N ALA A 47 -2.56 -2.35 14.91
CA ALA A 47 -1.75 -3.14 15.82
C ALA A 47 -0.25 -3.08 15.49
N ALA A 48 0.09 -2.99 14.20
CA ALA A 48 1.47 -2.77 13.73
C ALA A 48 1.93 -1.31 13.85
N GLY A 49 1.08 -0.39 14.36
CA GLY A 49 1.40 1.04 14.45
C GLY A 49 1.47 1.75 13.09
N LEU A 50 0.80 1.21 12.07
CA LEU A 50 0.83 1.69 10.68
C LEU A 50 -0.44 2.49 10.34
N ASP A 51 -0.52 3.71 10.84
CA ASP A 51 -1.42 4.72 10.27
C ASP A 51 -0.85 5.33 8.97
N HIS A 52 -1.62 6.18 8.29
CA HIS A 52 -1.18 6.86 7.06
C HIS A 52 0.15 7.60 7.23
N ALA A 53 0.36 8.28 8.35
CA ALA A 53 1.57 9.05 8.60
C ALA A 53 2.78 8.15 8.88
N ALA A 54 2.59 7.03 9.58
CA ALA A 54 3.61 6.02 9.84
C ALA A 54 4.04 5.34 8.53
N VAL A 55 3.09 4.99 7.66
CA VAL A 55 3.38 4.46 6.32
C VAL A 55 4.15 5.49 5.49
N ARG A 56 3.73 6.75 5.47
CA ARG A 56 4.45 7.81 4.75
C ARG A 56 5.90 7.93 5.21
N ARG A 57 6.13 7.99 6.53
CA ARG A 57 7.49 8.02 7.11
C ARG A 57 8.32 6.79 6.75
N ALA A 58 7.69 5.62 6.67
CA ALA A 58 8.36 4.38 6.26
C ALA A 58 8.83 4.46 4.79
N LEU A 59 7.98 4.99 3.90
CA LEU A 59 8.31 5.22 2.49
C LEU A 59 9.41 6.26 2.32
N ASP A 60 9.38 7.36 3.09
CA ASP A 60 10.43 8.39 3.04
C ASP A 60 11.80 7.84 3.49
N ARG A 61 11.80 6.98 4.52
CA ARG A 61 13.02 6.25 4.94
C ARG A 61 13.51 5.31 3.86
N GLU A 62 12.62 4.59 3.19
CA GLU A 62 12.96 3.69 2.09
C GLU A 62 13.57 4.43 0.90
N LEU A 63 13.01 5.59 0.53
CA LEU A 63 13.55 6.43 -0.52
C LEU A 63 14.95 6.95 -0.16
N THR A 64 15.10 7.48 1.05
CA THR A 64 16.40 7.97 1.56
C THR A 64 17.45 6.86 1.58
N HIS A 65 17.05 5.66 2.04
CA HIS A 65 17.92 4.49 2.06
C HIS A 65 18.32 4.05 0.64
N SER A 66 17.37 4.00 -0.29
CA SER A 66 17.63 3.65 -1.70
C SER A 66 18.56 4.65 -2.38
N LEU A 67 18.41 5.95 -2.11
CA LEU A 67 19.32 6.99 -2.62
C LEU A 67 20.72 6.84 -2.03
N ALA A 68 20.84 6.62 -0.72
CA ALA A 68 22.13 6.44 -0.06
C ALA A 68 22.87 5.20 -0.61
N ALA A 69 22.15 4.11 -0.90
CA ALA A 69 22.73 2.92 -1.53
C ALA A 69 23.28 3.21 -2.95
N ALA A 70 22.75 4.23 -3.64
CA ALA A 70 23.26 4.72 -4.92
C ALA A 70 24.35 5.81 -4.77
N GLY A 71 24.81 6.09 -3.55
CA GLY A 71 25.81 7.14 -3.27
C GLY A 71 25.23 8.55 -3.24
N VAL A 72 23.90 8.71 -3.18
CA VAL A 72 23.22 10.00 -3.11
C VAL A 72 22.74 10.26 -1.68
N HIS A 73 23.24 11.33 -1.07
CA HIS A 73 22.75 11.83 0.20
C HIS A 73 21.86 13.05 -0.02
N LEU A 74 20.76 13.11 0.71
CA LEU A 74 19.86 14.26 0.70
C LEU A 74 20.28 15.26 1.76
N ASP A 75 20.75 16.43 1.34
CA ASP A 75 20.94 17.59 2.21
C ASP A 75 19.69 18.47 2.18
N GLY A 76 18.70 18.10 3.01
CA GLY A 76 17.44 18.82 3.16
C GLY A 76 16.24 18.10 2.55
N ALA A 77 15.15 18.85 2.34
CA ALA A 77 13.91 18.31 1.79
C ALA A 77 14.01 18.05 0.29
N LEU A 78 13.32 17.00 -0.19
CA LEU A 78 13.16 16.77 -1.61
C LEU A 78 12.39 17.92 -2.27
N PRO A 79 12.66 18.23 -3.55
CA PRO A 79 11.82 19.13 -4.32
C PRO A 79 10.36 18.67 -4.31
N THR A 80 9.43 19.63 -4.28
CA THR A 80 8.00 19.32 -4.43
C THR A 80 7.76 18.68 -5.79
N PRO A 81 7.15 17.48 -5.86
CA PRO A 81 6.83 16.84 -7.12
C PRO A 81 5.88 17.70 -7.97
N ALA A 82 6.08 17.69 -9.29
CA ALA A 82 5.10 18.27 -10.20
C ALA A 82 3.89 17.34 -10.30
N ALA A 83 2.68 17.91 -10.37
CA ALA A 83 1.49 17.11 -10.61
C ALA A 83 1.58 16.42 -11.98
N PRO A 84 1.26 15.12 -12.07
CA PRO A 84 1.27 14.39 -13.33
C PRO A 84 0.18 14.93 -14.29
N GLU A 85 0.38 14.75 -15.58
CA GLU A 85 -0.65 15.07 -16.57
C GLU A 85 -1.80 14.06 -16.51
N GLY A 86 -3.00 14.55 -16.14
CA GLY A 86 -4.21 13.74 -16.07
C GLY A 86 -4.27 12.82 -14.85
N ASN A 87 -5.22 11.88 -14.87
CA ASN A 87 -5.43 10.97 -13.75
C ASN A 87 -4.41 9.82 -13.79
N PRO A 88 -3.73 9.52 -12.65
CA PRO A 88 -2.82 8.39 -12.57
C PRO A 88 -3.49 7.07 -12.95
N LYS A 89 -2.81 6.27 -13.78
CA LYS A 89 -3.30 4.95 -14.22
C LYS A 89 -2.85 3.87 -13.24
N LEU A 90 -3.57 2.75 -13.19
CA LEU A 90 -3.13 1.62 -12.37
C LEU A 90 -1.81 1.05 -12.89
N GLY A 91 -0.77 1.13 -12.07
CA GLY A 91 0.57 0.64 -12.33
C GLY A 91 0.71 -0.88 -12.15
N ALA A 92 1.88 -1.39 -12.52
CA ALA A 92 2.13 -2.83 -12.54
C ALA A 92 2.12 -3.43 -11.13
N THR A 93 2.71 -2.75 -10.13
CA THR A 93 2.79 -3.31 -8.78
C THR A 93 1.45 -3.23 -8.06
N ALA A 94 0.66 -2.18 -8.28
CA ALA A 94 -0.71 -2.09 -7.75
C ALA A 94 -1.61 -3.18 -8.33
N ARG A 95 -1.56 -3.40 -9.65
CA ARG A 95 -2.30 -4.48 -10.32
C ARG A 95 -1.90 -5.85 -9.75
N ALA A 96 -0.60 -6.12 -9.65
CA ALA A 96 -0.10 -7.38 -9.11
C ALA A 96 -0.50 -7.59 -7.64
N ALA A 97 -0.54 -6.53 -6.82
CA ALA A 97 -1.01 -6.60 -5.44
C ALA A 97 -2.51 -6.93 -5.36
N ILE A 98 -3.35 -6.25 -6.16
CA ILE A 98 -4.78 -6.53 -6.23
C ILE A 98 -5.01 -7.97 -6.68
N ASP A 99 -4.38 -8.40 -7.78
CA ASP A 99 -4.54 -9.75 -8.32
C ASP A 99 -4.16 -10.82 -7.28
N ARG A 100 -3.08 -10.61 -6.54
CA ARG A 100 -2.66 -11.51 -5.44
C ARG A 100 -3.69 -11.58 -4.32
N GLY A 101 -4.27 -10.44 -3.94
CA GLY A 101 -5.35 -10.40 -2.95
C GLY A 101 -6.58 -11.16 -3.39
N LEU A 102 -7.00 -10.99 -4.65
CA LEU A 102 -8.15 -11.69 -5.23
C LEU A 102 -7.91 -13.19 -5.38
N GLN A 103 -6.67 -13.60 -5.66
CA GLN A 103 -6.27 -15.01 -5.75
C GLN A 103 -6.17 -15.72 -4.39
N ALA A 104 -6.24 -14.98 -3.27
CA ALA A 104 -6.26 -15.57 -1.94
C ALA A 104 -7.61 -16.25 -1.60
N VAL A 105 -8.64 -16.09 -2.44
CA VAL A 105 -9.95 -16.74 -2.28
C VAL A 105 -10.33 -17.56 -3.51
N PRO A 106 -11.10 -18.66 -3.35
CA PRO A 106 -11.51 -19.50 -4.49
C PRO A 106 -12.46 -18.80 -5.46
N ARG A 107 -13.28 -17.86 -4.99
CA ARG A 107 -14.27 -17.14 -5.82
C ARG A 107 -14.19 -15.65 -5.53
N LYS A 108 -14.28 -14.84 -6.59
CA LYS A 108 -14.28 -13.37 -6.50
C LYS A 108 -15.37 -12.83 -5.55
N ARG A 109 -16.53 -13.47 -5.48
CA ARG A 109 -17.62 -13.05 -4.59
C ARG A 109 -17.29 -13.17 -3.09
N ASP A 110 -16.27 -13.97 -2.76
CA ASP A 110 -15.79 -14.18 -1.38
C ASP A 110 -14.68 -13.16 -1.01
N CYS A 111 -14.30 -12.27 -1.96
CA CYS A 111 -13.36 -11.19 -1.71
C CYS A 111 -13.95 -10.17 -0.73
N ARG A 112 -13.10 -9.72 0.18
CA ARG A 112 -13.39 -8.77 1.26
C ARG A 112 -12.28 -7.74 1.37
N PRO A 113 -12.54 -6.54 1.94
CA PRO A 113 -11.55 -5.47 2.05
C PRO A 113 -10.13 -5.89 2.49
N PRO A 114 -9.95 -6.76 3.51
CA PRO A 114 -8.61 -7.14 3.97
C PRO A 114 -7.79 -7.91 2.92
N HIS A 115 -8.42 -8.53 1.91
CA HIS A 115 -7.69 -9.23 0.85
C HIS A 115 -6.86 -8.28 -0.02
N VAL A 116 -7.31 -7.03 -0.21
CA VAL A 116 -6.52 -6.03 -0.95
C VAL A 116 -5.25 -5.71 -0.17
N LEU A 117 -5.36 -5.50 1.15
CA LEU A 117 -4.22 -5.28 2.02
C LEU A 117 -3.29 -6.50 2.04
N LEU A 118 -3.84 -7.71 2.14
CA LEU A 118 -3.08 -8.95 2.11
C LEU A 118 -2.23 -9.05 0.83
N GLY A 119 -2.82 -8.72 -0.32
CA GLY A 119 -2.12 -8.68 -1.60
C GLY A 119 -0.96 -7.67 -1.65
N VAL A 120 -1.11 -6.52 -0.98
CA VAL A 120 -0.07 -5.48 -0.84
C VAL A 120 1.06 -5.95 0.09
N VAL A 121 0.73 -6.45 1.28
CA VAL A 121 1.72 -6.91 2.30
C VAL A 121 2.51 -8.12 1.81
N LEU A 122 1.87 -9.03 1.06
CA LEU A 122 2.53 -10.21 0.48
C LEU A 122 3.31 -9.91 -0.81
N THR A 123 3.54 -8.64 -1.15
CA THR A 123 4.42 -8.28 -2.26
C THR A 123 5.85 -8.78 -1.95
N PRO A 124 6.44 -9.64 -2.81
CA PRO A 124 7.70 -10.30 -2.49
C PRO A 124 8.90 -9.33 -2.49
N VAL A 125 8.90 -8.37 -3.42
CA VAL A 125 9.98 -7.40 -3.62
C VAL A 125 9.39 -6.07 -4.08
N GLY A 126 10.01 -4.96 -3.69
CA GLY A 126 9.64 -3.62 -4.11
C GLY A 126 9.71 -2.61 -2.97
N THR A 127 9.08 -1.45 -3.16
CA THR A 127 9.06 -0.36 -2.17
C THR A 127 8.31 -0.75 -0.90
N VAL A 128 7.13 -1.37 -1.00
CA VAL A 128 6.32 -1.76 0.17
C VAL A 128 7.09 -2.67 1.14
N PRO A 129 7.63 -3.84 0.73
CA PRO A 129 8.31 -4.70 1.67
C PRO A 129 9.57 -4.06 2.27
N ARG A 130 10.35 -3.29 1.48
CA ARG A 130 11.53 -2.56 1.98
C ARG A 130 11.17 -1.46 2.99
N ALA A 131 10.08 -0.72 2.73
CA ALA A 131 9.61 0.32 3.63
C ALA A 131 9.13 -0.24 4.97
N LEU A 132 8.41 -1.36 4.94
CA LEU A 132 7.98 -2.05 6.16
C LEU A 132 9.18 -2.57 6.97
N GLU A 133 10.17 -3.18 6.29
CA GLU A 133 11.41 -3.66 6.92
C GLU A 133 12.19 -2.51 7.59
N LEU A 134 12.39 -1.39 6.88
CA LEU A 134 13.06 -0.20 7.42
C LEU A 134 12.25 0.51 8.52
N ALA A 135 10.96 0.21 8.64
CA ALA A 135 10.13 0.66 9.75
C ALA A 135 10.15 -0.31 10.95
N GLY A 136 10.87 -1.44 10.85
CA GLY A 136 10.93 -2.47 11.90
C GLY A 136 9.62 -3.27 12.03
N VAL A 137 8.79 -3.30 10.98
CA VAL A 137 7.53 -4.04 10.99
C VAL A 137 7.80 -5.51 10.71
N ASP A 138 7.30 -6.39 11.60
CA ASP A 138 7.20 -7.81 11.31
C ASP A 138 6.16 -8.05 10.21
N ARG A 139 6.64 -8.23 8.97
CA ARG A 139 5.78 -8.37 7.79
C ARG A 139 4.98 -9.67 7.83
N ASP A 140 5.55 -10.74 8.37
CA ASP A 140 4.88 -12.04 8.44
C ASP A 140 3.79 -11.98 9.51
N GLY A 141 4.09 -11.43 10.69
CA GLY A 141 3.10 -11.13 11.72
C GLY A 141 1.98 -10.19 11.25
N LEU A 142 2.32 -9.16 10.46
CA LEU A 142 1.30 -8.30 9.84
C LEU A 142 0.41 -9.07 8.85
N ALA A 143 1.01 -9.91 8.00
CA ALA A 143 0.24 -10.73 7.05
C ALA A 143 -0.70 -11.70 7.77
N ASP A 144 -0.25 -12.31 8.86
CA ASP A 144 -1.08 -13.18 9.71
C ASP A 144 -2.23 -12.41 10.38
N GLY A 145 -1.95 -11.22 10.89
CA GLY A 145 -3.00 -10.33 11.41
C GLY A 145 -4.08 -10.01 10.36
N VAL A 146 -3.66 -9.71 9.12
CA VAL A 146 -4.61 -9.44 8.02
C VAL A 146 -5.40 -10.70 7.63
N ARG A 147 -4.78 -11.90 7.66
CA ARG A 147 -5.52 -13.17 7.45
C ARG A 147 -6.55 -13.42 8.54
N GLN A 148 -6.28 -13.02 9.78
CA GLN A 148 -7.25 -13.14 10.85
C GLN A 148 -8.46 -12.23 10.64
N GLU A 149 -8.26 -10.99 10.16
CA GLU A 149 -9.37 -10.08 9.80
C GLU A 149 -10.30 -10.68 8.73
N VAL A 150 -9.74 -11.42 7.77
CA VAL A 150 -10.52 -12.14 6.77
C VAL A 150 -11.40 -13.20 7.44
N THR A 151 -10.90 -13.88 8.46
CA THR A 151 -11.61 -14.99 9.11
C THR A 151 -12.71 -14.49 10.04
N ASP A 152 -12.47 -13.38 10.75
CA ASP A 152 -13.40 -12.80 11.72
C ASP A 152 -14.56 -12.01 11.07
N ALA A 153 -14.42 -11.59 9.81
CA ALA A 153 -15.47 -10.94 9.03
C ALA A 153 -16.45 -11.94 8.37
N GLY A 154 -16.54 -13.18 8.88
CA GLY A 154 -17.36 -14.28 8.36
C GLY A 154 -18.63 -14.52 9.15
#